data_AF-A0A540M7U9-F1
#
_entry.id   AF-A0A540M7U9-F1
#
_cell.length_a   1.000
_cell.length_b   1.000
_cell.length_c   1.000
_cell.angle_alpha   90.00
_cell.angle_beta   90.00
_cell.angle_gamma   90.00
#
_symmetry.space_group_name_H-M   'P 1'
#
loop_
_entity.id
_entity.type
_entity.pdbx_description
1 polymer ?
#
loop_
_entity_poly.entity_id
_entity_poly.type
_entity_poly.pdbx_seq_one_letter_code
_entity_poly.pdbx_strand_id
1 'polypeptide(L)'
;MKSHDCHVILQRLLPVGIRHLLPLDVVKPIVLLSRFFSQLTARCLRKSDVKQLQDDIVNVLCKFEQIFPPAFFTSMIHVMIHLPDEALLAGPVNCRWMYPIERYIGELKKSVRNKAKPEGSLVEAWVAYESLTFCAMYLEDVETAFNRSQSNNDGGVRKEKLSVFAQIARPFGDPVKDESFTKKDMEVAHWFILNNCDEALPYLEEHEQLMKQEHPSHLYAKKHRDLFPSWFHAHVSCMWFELSIFSNLFMPVFKFGYTNKLTFCICYIR
;
A
#
# COMPACT_ATOMS: atom_id res chain seq x y z
N MET A 1 7.87 6.90 -16.46
CA MET A 1 7.13 7.47 -15.31
C MET A 1 6.26 8.61 -15.82
N LYS A 2 4.95 8.62 -15.54
CA LYS A 2 4.07 9.72 -15.98
C LYS A 2 4.10 10.88 -14.98
N SER A 3 3.68 12.06 -15.40
CA SER A 3 3.61 13.28 -14.56
C SER A 3 2.86 13.06 -13.25
N HIS A 4 1.72 12.37 -13.30
CA HIS A 4 0.96 11.93 -12.13
C HIS A 4 1.80 11.13 -11.13
N ASP A 5 2.59 10.18 -11.60
CA ASP A 5 3.41 9.31 -10.74
C ASP A 5 4.50 10.14 -10.04
N CYS A 6 5.11 11.09 -10.77
CA CYS A 6 6.08 12.03 -10.21
C CYS A 6 5.46 12.88 -9.08
N HIS A 7 4.22 13.35 -9.25
CA HIS A 7 3.53 14.13 -8.21
C HIS A 7 3.22 13.30 -6.97
N VAL A 8 2.76 12.05 -7.14
CA VAL A 8 2.54 11.13 -6.01
C VAL A 8 3.85 10.85 -5.27
N ILE A 9 4.94 10.63 -6.02
CA ILE A 9 6.27 10.44 -5.44
C ILE A 9 6.67 11.67 -4.64
N LEU A 10 6.61 12.87 -5.22
CA LEU A 10 6.96 14.13 -4.56
C LEU A 10 6.17 14.33 -3.26
N GLN A 11 4.85 14.10 -3.28
CA GLN A 11 3.99 14.39 -2.13
C GLN A 11 4.08 13.36 -1.01
N ARG A 12 4.32 12.08 -1.33
CA ARG A 12 4.12 10.97 -0.39
C ARG A 12 5.37 10.12 -0.17
N LEU A 13 6.09 9.79 -1.23
CA LEU A 13 7.16 8.80 -1.17
C LEU A 13 8.55 9.44 -0.99
N LEU A 14 8.77 10.60 -1.61
CA LEU A 14 10.04 11.31 -1.56
C LEU A 14 10.46 11.67 -0.13
N PRO A 15 9.59 12.23 0.75
CA PRO A 15 9.94 12.51 2.15
C PRO A 15 10.43 11.30 2.93
N VAL A 16 9.88 10.13 2.62
CA VAL A 16 10.18 8.88 3.33
C VAL A 16 11.45 8.27 2.78
N GLY A 17 11.59 8.22 1.44
CA GLY A 17 12.73 7.59 0.77
C GLY A 17 14.06 8.30 1.01
N ILE A 18 14.08 9.63 1.09
CA ILE A 18 15.34 10.40 1.21
C ILE A 18 15.87 10.51 2.64
N ARG A 19 15.08 10.14 3.66
CA ARG A 19 15.36 10.44 5.07
C ARG A 19 16.66 9.83 5.58
N HIS A 20 17.06 8.68 5.04
CA HIS A 20 18.29 7.97 5.40
C HIS A 20 19.39 8.10 4.34
N LEU A 21 19.11 8.77 3.22
CA LEU A 21 20.01 8.88 2.07
C LEU A 21 20.75 10.21 2.00
N LEU A 22 20.20 11.27 2.61
CA LEU A 22 20.73 12.63 2.53
C LEU A 22 20.94 13.25 3.92
N PRO A 23 21.85 14.23 4.05
CA PRO A 23 22.02 15.03 5.26
C PRO A 23 20.72 15.72 5.71
N LEU A 24 20.52 15.85 7.03
CA LEU A 24 19.27 16.37 7.63
C LEU A 24 18.93 17.80 7.21
N ASP A 25 19.94 18.63 6.98
CA ASP A 25 19.87 19.98 6.45
C ASP A 25 19.29 20.03 5.03
N VAL A 26 19.52 19.00 4.20
CA VAL A 26 18.94 18.86 2.85
C VAL A 26 17.56 18.19 2.89
N VAL A 27 17.39 17.17 3.74
CA VAL A 27 16.11 16.45 3.87
C VAL A 27 14.99 17.37 4.36
N LYS A 28 15.25 18.21 5.35
CA LYS A 28 14.22 19.05 5.98
C LYS A 28 13.50 19.96 4.98
N PRO A 29 14.19 20.77 4.13
CA PRO A 29 13.54 21.58 3.11
C PRO A 29 12.74 20.74 2.10
N ILE A 30 13.27 19.61 1.65
CA ILE A 30 12.57 18.74 0.68
C ILE A 30 11.27 18.18 1.29
N VAL A 31 11.30 17.78 2.56
CA VAL A 31 10.09 17.35 3.29
C VAL A 31 9.09 18.50 3.42
N LEU A 32 9.54 19.73 3.71
CA LEU A 32 8.65 20.90 3.76
C LEU A 32 8.01 21.20 2.40
N LEU A 33 8.78 21.12 1.31
CA LEU A 33 8.25 21.27 -0.05
C LEU A 33 7.19 20.22 -0.38
N SER A 34 7.46 18.96 0.00
CA SER A 34 6.52 17.86 -0.19
C SER A 34 5.24 18.06 0.61
N ARG A 35 5.35 18.57 1.85
CA ARG A 35 4.21 18.93 2.70
C ARG A 35 3.39 20.05 2.07
N PHE A 36 4.05 21.10 1.55
CA PHE A 36 3.40 22.20 0.83
C PHE A 36 2.53 21.68 -0.32
N PHE A 37 3.09 20.84 -1.20
CA PHE A 37 2.32 20.28 -2.32
C PHE A 37 1.19 19.35 -1.86
N SER A 38 1.40 18.57 -0.79
CA SER A 38 0.36 17.71 -0.22
C SER A 38 -0.82 18.52 0.33
N GLN A 39 -0.56 19.65 0.99
CA GLN A 39 -1.60 20.55 1.52
C GLN A 39 -2.31 21.33 0.41
N LEU A 40 -1.55 21.87 -0.55
CA LEU A 40 -2.09 22.61 -1.69
C LEU A 40 -3.02 21.75 -2.56
N THR A 41 -2.70 20.47 -2.69
CA THR A 41 -3.48 19.48 -3.48
C THR A 41 -4.45 18.68 -2.61
N ALA A 42 -4.80 19.18 -1.42
CA ALA A 42 -5.85 18.59 -0.62
C ALA A 42 -7.21 18.68 -1.34
N ARG A 43 -8.07 17.67 -1.13
CA ARG A 43 -9.42 17.64 -1.71
C ARG A 43 -10.27 18.84 -1.29
N CYS A 44 -10.09 19.29 -0.05
CA CYS A 44 -10.77 20.46 0.51
C CYS A 44 -9.71 21.46 0.96
N LEU A 45 -9.81 22.71 0.50
CA LEU A 45 -8.82 23.73 0.75
C LEU A 45 -9.49 24.93 1.45
N ARG A 46 -9.08 25.22 2.69
CA ARG A 46 -9.61 26.36 3.46
C ARG A 46 -8.78 27.60 3.18
N LYS A 47 -9.43 28.76 3.04
CA LYS A 47 -8.74 30.03 2.76
C LYS A 47 -7.65 30.38 3.79
N SER A 48 -7.85 30.05 5.07
CA SER A 48 -6.85 30.22 6.13
C SER A 48 -5.57 29.42 5.84
N ASP A 49 -5.74 28.17 5.42
CA ASP A 49 -4.64 27.25 5.17
C ASP A 49 -3.86 27.71 3.93
N VAL A 50 -4.55 28.24 2.90
CA VAL A 50 -3.87 28.79 1.71
C VAL A 50 -3.05 30.03 2.02
N LYS A 51 -3.54 30.90 2.90
CA LYS A 51 -2.75 32.06 3.37
C LYS A 51 -1.49 31.61 4.08
N GLN A 52 -1.58 30.58 4.92
CA GLN A 52 -0.38 29.99 5.53
C GLN A 52 0.57 29.39 4.48
N LEU A 53 0.03 28.76 3.43
CA LEU A 53 0.85 28.22 2.34
C LEU A 53 1.61 29.31 1.56
N GLN A 54 1.07 30.54 1.44
CA GLN A 54 1.78 31.68 0.84
C GLN A 54 3.04 32.04 1.62
N ASP A 55 2.98 32.03 2.95
CA ASP A 55 4.14 32.31 3.79
C ASP A 55 5.11 31.12 3.85
N ASP A 56 4.57 29.90 3.91
CA ASP A 56 5.36 28.67 3.99
C ASP A 56 6.24 28.49 2.74
N ILE A 57 5.72 28.76 1.53
CA ILE A 57 6.48 28.54 0.29
C ILE A 57 7.68 29.48 0.16
N VAL A 58 7.56 30.74 0.60
CA VAL A 58 8.68 31.69 0.62
C VAL A 58 9.79 31.16 1.53
N ASN A 59 9.43 30.71 2.74
CA ASN A 59 10.38 30.12 3.68
C ASN A 59 11.06 28.84 3.14
N VAL A 60 10.31 28.00 2.42
CA VAL A 60 10.87 26.82 1.77
C VAL A 60 11.88 27.22 0.70
N LEU A 61 11.55 28.16 -0.18
CA LEU A 61 12.45 28.57 -1.26
C LEU A 61 13.73 29.24 -0.73
N CYS A 62 13.63 30.08 0.30
CA CYS A 62 14.82 30.66 0.96
C CYS A 62 15.75 29.58 1.54
N LYS A 63 15.21 28.49 2.09
CA LYS A 63 16.03 27.36 2.55
C LYS A 63 16.66 26.59 1.41
N PHE A 64 15.96 26.44 0.29
CA PHE A 64 16.53 25.83 -0.91
C PHE A 64 17.67 26.68 -1.48
N GLU A 65 17.56 28.01 -1.43
CA GLU A 65 18.58 28.93 -1.99
C GLU A 65 19.91 28.85 -1.24
N GLN A 66 19.85 28.52 0.05
CA GLN A 66 21.05 28.28 0.87
C GLN A 66 21.76 26.96 0.55
N ILE A 67 21.07 26.00 -0.09
CA ILE A 67 21.56 24.62 -0.27
C ILE A 67 21.90 24.34 -1.74
N PHE A 68 21.05 24.77 -2.66
CA PHE A 68 21.16 24.46 -4.08
C PHE A 68 21.77 25.62 -4.85
N PRO A 69 22.58 25.34 -5.90
CA PRO A 69 23.18 26.39 -6.71
C PRO A 69 22.10 27.19 -7.49
N PRO A 70 22.39 28.44 -7.92
CA PRO A 70 21.44 29.25 -8.69
C PRO A 70 20.87 28.57 -9.94
N ALA A 71 21.63 27.66 -10.55
CA ALA A 71 21.18 26.86 -11.70
C ALA A 71 19.94 25.98 -11.40
N PHE A 72 19.68 25.67 -10.13
CA PHE A 72 18.48 24.94 -9.70
C PHE A 72 17.20 25.79 -9.81
N PHE A 73 17.33 27.11 -9.64
CA PHE A 73 16.21 28.06 -9.63
C PHE A 73 15.77 28.44 -11.04
N THR A 74 15.15 27.47 -11.70
CA THR A 74 14.48 27.69 -12.99
C THR A 74 13.12 28.35 -12.78
N SER A 75 12.49 28.79 -13.88
CA SER A 75 11.13 29.32 -13.87
C SER A 75 10.13 28.40 -13.16
N MET A 76 10.32 27.08 -13.23
CA MET A 76 9.43 26.08 -12.59
C MET A 76 9.46 26.16 -11.06
N ILE A 77 10.60 26.50 -10.46
CA ILE A 77 10.72 26.68 -9.01
C ILE A 77 10.01 27.97 -8.57
N HIS A 78 10.13 29.04 -9.36
CA HIS A 78 9.48 30.32 -9.06
C HIS A 78 7.96 30.26 -9.19
N VAL A 79 7.42 29.46 -10.13
CA VAL A 79 5.98 29.26 -10.28
C VAL A 79 5.32 28.77 -8.99
N MET A 80 6.06 28.05 -8.13
CA MET A 80 5.52 27.54 -6.87
C MET A 80 5.00 28.63 -5.93
N ILE A 81 5.58 29.84 -5.97
CA ILE A 81 5.14 30.99 -5.15
C ILE A 81 3.73 31.43 -5.53
N HIS A 82 3.34 31.29 -6.79
CA HIS A 82 2.05 31.76 -7.31
C HIS A 82 0.93 30.73 -7.15
N LEU A 83 1.26 29.47 -6.86
CA LEU A 83 0.26 28.40 -6.74
C LEU A 83 -0.78 28.63 -5.64
N PRO A 84 -0.44 29.16 -4.44
CA PRO A 84 -1.43 29.50 -3.44
C PRO A 84 -2.39 30.61 -3.91
N ASP A 85 -1.89 31.65 -4.58
CA ASP A 85 -2.73 32.72 -5.15
C ASP A 85 -3.70 32.16 -6.19
N GLU A 86 -3.19 31.31 -7.07
CA GLU A 86 -3.99 30.62 -8.07
C GLU A 86 -5.07 29.75 -7.41
N ALA A 87 -4.75 29.06 -6.31
CA ALA A 87 -5.71 28.26 -5.56
C ALA A 87 -6.79 29.10 -4.84
N LEU A 88 -6.47 30.33 -4.42
CA LEU A 88 -7.45 31.28 -3.87
C LEU A 88 -8.42 31.77 -4.95
N LEU A 89 -7.92 32.02 -6.16
CA LEU A 89 -8.73 32.54 -7.28
C LEU A 89 -9.59 31.45 -7.93
N ALA A 90 -8.99 30.31 -8.25
CA ALA A 90 -9.60 29.27 -9.06
C ALA A 90 -10.06 28.04 -8.25
N GLY A 91 -9.86 28.03 -6.93
CA GLY A 91 -10.25 26.94 -6.04
C GLY A 91 -9.28 25.74 -6.06
N PRO A 92 -9.71 24.61 -5.47
CA PRO A 92 -8.86 23.44 -5.25
C PRO A 92 -8.15 22.95 -6.52
N VAL A 93 -6.84 22.70 -6.41
CA VAL A 93 -5.97 22.36 -7.55
C VAL A 93 -6.38 21.04 -8.22
N ASN A 94 -6.92 20.09 -7.45
CA ASN A 94 -7.27 18.75 -7.93
C ASN A 94 -8.32 18.75 -9.06
N CYS A 95 -9.23 19.73 -9.06
CA CYS A 95 -10.27 19.85 -10.09
C CYS A 95 -9.72 20.41 -11.41
N ARG A 96 -8.49 20.95 -11.39
CA ARG A 96 -7.86 21.67 -12.50
C ARG A 96 -6.62 20.94 -13.03
N TRP A 97 -6.32 19.75 -12.51
CA TRP A 97 -5.26 18.92 -13.04
C TRP A 97 -5.53 18.52 -14.48
N MET A 98 -4.48 18.50 -15.29
CA MET A 98 -4.55 17.99 -16.66
C MET A 98 -4.64 16.45 -16.70
N TYR A 99 -4.31 15.74 -15.62
CA TYR A 99 -4.23 14.27 -15.66
C TYR A 99 -5.52 13.55 -16.09
N PRO A 100 -6.72 13.94 -15.63
CA PRO A 100 -7.96 13.32 -16.11
C PRO A 100 -8.15 13.54 -17.62
N ILE A 101 -7.84 14.75 -18.11
CA ILE A 101 -7.94 15.11 -19.53
C ILE A 101 -6.91 14.33 -20.36
N GLU A 102 -5.65 14.30 -19.93
CA GLU A 102 -4.58 13.54 -20.57
C GLU A 102 -4.89 12.04 -20.62
N ARG A 103 -5.44 11.49 -19.54
CA ARG A 103 -5.86 10.08 -19.47
C ARG A 103 -7.00 9.80 -20.44
N TYR A 104 -8.00 10.67 -20.48
CA TYR A 104 -9.12 10.56 -21.40
C TYR A 104 -8.67 10.61 -22.86
N ILE A 105 -7.85 11.61 -23.22
CA ILE A 105 -7.25 11.71 -24.56
C ILE A 105 -6.40 10.47 -24.87
N GLY A 106 -5.71 9.91 -23.89
CA GLY A 106 -4.97 8.66 -24.01
C GLY A 106 -5.86 7.48 -24.43
N GLU A 107 -7.06 7.35 -23.85
CA GLU A 107 -8.02 6.30 -24.23
C GLU A 107 -8.62 6.55 -25.62
N LEU A 108 -8.95 7.79 -25.95
CA LEU A 108 -9.42 8.14 -27.30
C LEU A 108 -8.36 7.78 -28.35
N LYS A 109 -7.08 8.07 -28.08
CA LYS A 109 -5.97 7.73 -28.98
C LYS A 109 -5.85 6.22 -29.22
N LYS A 110 -6.12 5.38 -28.23
CA LYS A 110 -6.13 3.91 -28.40
C LYS A 110 -7.31 3.43 -29.26
N SER A 111 -8.40 4.19 -29.26
CA SER A 111 -9.62 3.88 -30.02
C SER A 111 -9.46 4.16 -31.52
N VAL A 112 -8.52 5.04 -31.90
CA VAL A 112 -8.20 5.34 -33.30
C VAL A 112 -7.33 4.23 -33.89
N ARG A 113 -7.96 3.27 -34.58
CA ARG A 113 -7.31 2.19 -35.33
C ARG A 113 -6.82 2.65 -36.69
N ASN A 114 -7.59 3.51 -37.36
CA ASN A 114 -7.23 4.09 -38.66
C ASN A 114 -6.82 5.57 -38.54
N LYS A 115 -5.52 5.84 -38.62
CA LYS A 115 -4.97 7.20 -38.53
C LYS A 115 -5.25 8.08 -39.77
N ALA A 116 -5.62 7.49 -40.92
CA ALA A 116 -5.98 8.26 -42.12
C ALA A 116 -7.39 8.85 -42.03
N LYS A 117 -8.24 8.32 -41.14
CA LYS A 117 -9.61 8.80 -40.88
C LYS A 117 -9.90 8.72 -39.36
N PRO A 118 -9.24 9.54 -38.54
CA PRO A 118 -9.27 9.41 -37.09
C PRO A 118 -10.67 9.64 -36.51
N GLU A 119 -11.44 10.58 -37.07
CA GLU A 119 -12.81 10.87 -36.63
C GLU A 119 -13.72 9.66 -36.88
N GLY A 120 -13.65 9.08 -38.09
CA GLY A 120 -14.44 7.90 -38.45
C GLY A 120 -14.09 6.67 -37.59
N SER A 121 -12.80 6.45 -37.34
CA SER A 121 -12.33 5.36 -36.47
C SER A 121 -12.76 5.55 -35.02
N LEU A 122 -12.83 6.80 -34.55
CA LEU A 122 -13.29 7.11 -33.20
C LEU A 122 -14.80 6.89 -33.07
N VAL A 123 -15.59 7.35 -34.05
CA VAL A 123 -17.05 7.14 -34.09
C VAL A 123 -17.38 5.63 -34.10
N GLU A 124 -16.69 4.84 -34.91
CA GLU A 124 -16.87 3.39 -34.95
C GLU A 124 -16.62 2.73 -33.57
N ALA A 125 -15.52 3.11 -32.91
CA ALA A 125 -15.19 2.61 -31.58
C ALA A 125 -16.25 3.01 -30.53
N TRP A 126 -16.77 4.24 -30.62
CA TRP A 126 -17.84 4.71 -29.74
C TRP A 126 -19.16 3.97 -29.94
N VAL A 127 -19.58 3.73 -31.19
CA VAL A 127 -20.80 2.96 -31.48
C VAL A 127 -20.69 1.54 -30.93
N ALA A 128 -19.52 0.90 -31.08
CA ALA A 128 -19.27 -0.41 -30.50
C ALA A 128 -19.31 -0.37 -28.97
N TYR A 129 -18.70 0.64 -28.35
CA TYR A 129 -18.71 0.84 -26.90
C TYR A 129 -20.12 1.02 -26.34
N GLU A 130 -20.95 1.89 -26.95
CA GLU A 130 -22.34 2.10 -26.54
C GLU A 130 -23.19 0.85 -26.71
N SER A 131 -23.04 0.14 -27.84
CA SER A 131 -23.77 -1.11 -28.10
C SER A 131 -23.43 -2.19 -27.07
N LEU A 132 -22.15 -2.37 -26.75
CA LEU A 132 -21.71 -3.31 -25.72
C LEU A 132 -22.15 -2.88 -24.32
N THR A 133 -22.12 -1.58 -24.04
CA THR A 133 -22.59 -1.00 -22.76
C THR A 133 -24.08 -1.25 -22.58
N PHE A 134 -24.88 -1.06 -23.63
CA PHE A 134 -26.31 -1.36 -23.62
C PHE A 134 -26.55 -2.85 -23.38
N CYS A 135 -25.91 -3.74 -24.15
CA CYS A 135 -26.04 -5.19 -23.95
C CYS A 135 -25.62 -5.61 -22.53
N ALA A 136 -24.56 -5.02 -21.98
CA ALA A 136 -24.06 -5.30 -20.64
C ALA A 136 -25.07 -5.01 -19.52
N MET A 137 -26.02 -4.09 -19.73
CA MET A 137 -27.08 -3.81 -18.74
C MET A 137 -28.12 -4.93 -18.63
N TYR A 138 -28.23 -5.79 -19.65
CA TYR A 138 -29.21 -6.89 -19.69
C TYR A 138 -28.57 -8.27 -19.52
N LEU A 139 -27.24 -8.35 -19.39
CA LEU A 139 -26.49 -9.59 -19.22
C LEU A 139 -26.09 -9.72 -17.74
N GLU A 140 -26.88 -10.48 -16.97
CA GLU A 140 -26.60 -10.72 -15.54
C GLU A 140 -25.53 -11.79 -15.32
N ASP A 141 -25.43 -12.78 -16.22
CA ASP A 141 -24.56 -13.96 -16.07
C ASP A 141 -23.14 -13.80 -16.67
N VAL A 142 -22.81 -12.62 -17.21
CA VAL A 142 -21.51 -12.36 -17.86
C VAL A 142 -20.76 -11.26 -17.12
N GLU A 143 -19.45 -11.40 -16.91
CA GLU A 143 -18.64 -10.32 -16.34
C GLU A 143 -18.59 -9.12 -17.31
N THR A 144 -19.17 -8.00 -16.88
CA THR A 144 -19.24 -6.72 -17.57
C THR A 144 -18.51 -5.64 -16.77
N ALA A 145 -18.27 -4.48 -17.38
CA ALA A 145 -17.68 -3.34 -16.68
C ALA A 145 -18.49 -2.86 -15.46
N PHE A 146 -19.79 -3.18 -15.38
CA PHE A 146 -20.69 -2.73 -14.31
C PHE A 146 -20.81 -3.71 -13.14
N ASN A 147 -20.75 -5.02 -13.40
CA ASN A 147 -20.87 -6.04 -12.36
C ASN A 147 -19.51 -6.59 -11.90
N ARG A 148 -18.42 -6.26 -12.61
CA ARG A 148 -17.07 -6.66 -12.25
C ARG A 148 -16.71 -6.16 -10.85
N SER A 149 -16.33 -7.09 -9.98
CA SER A 149 -15.84 -6.76 -8.65
C SER A 149 -14.62 -5.84 -8.73
N GLN A 150 -14.48 -4.88 -7.81
CA GLN A 150 -13.29 -4.02 -7.76
C GLN A 150 -12.01 -4.86 -7.78
N SER A 151 -10.96 -4.34 -8.41
CA SER A 151 -9.67 -5.05 -8.55
C SER A 151 -9.04 -5.44 -7.20
N ASN A 152 -9.45 -4.82 -6.10
CA ASN A 152 -8.98 -5.11 -4.74
C ASN A 152 -9.93 -6.07 -3.98
N ASN A 153 -10.89 -6.69 -4.66
CA ASN A 153 -11.73 -7.73 -4.06
C ASN A 153 -11.00 -9.06 -4.17
N ASP A 154 -10.33 -9.46 -3.09
CA ASP A 154 -9.59 -10.72 -3.04
C ASP A 154 -10.50 -11.96 -2.95
N GLY A 155 -11.82 -11.81 -3.03
CA GLY A 155 -12.76 -12.93 -3.06
C GLY A 155 -13.34 -13.29 -1.68
N GLY A 156 -13.18 -12.40 -0.70
CA GLY A 156 -13.78 -12.54 0.63
C GLY A 156 -13.01 -13.48 1.55
N VAL A 157 -13.73 -14.04 2.53
CA VAL A 157 -13.18 -14.86 3.61
C VAL A 157 -13.57 -16.33 3.38
N ARG A 158 -12.60 -17.23 3.35
CA ARG A 158 -12.79 -18.69 3.36
C ARG A 158 -13.20 -19.15 4.75
N LYS A 159 -14.03 -20.20 4.80
CA LYS A 159 -14.28 -20.95 6.04
C LYS A 159 -13.08 -21.86 6.34
N GLU A 160 -12.01 -21.27 6.84
CA GLU A 160 -10.85 -21.99 7.37
C GLU A 160 -10.98 -22.20 8.88
N LYS A 161 -10.25 -23.19 9.41
CA LYS A 161 -10.24 -23.50 10.86
C LYS A 161 -9.50 -22.46 11.71
N LEU A 162 -8.65 -21.64 11.09
CA LEU A 162 -7.86 -20.61 11.75
C LEU A 162 -8.12 -19.26 11.08
N SER A 163 -8.30 -18.21 11.87
CA SER A 163 -8.65 -16.88 11.36
C SER A 163 -7.57 -16.32 10.42
N VAL A 164 -6.30 -16.59 10.69
CA VAL A 164 -5.14 -16.12 9.89
C VAL A 164 -5.17 -16.61 8.44
N PHE A 165 -5.74 -17.79 8.18
CA PHE A 165 -5.81 -18.36 6.84
C PHE A 165 -7.15 -18.11 6.14
N ALA A 166 -8.10 -17.50 6.86
CA ALA A 166 -9.44 -17.24 6.34
C ALA A 166 -9.42 -16.18 5.22
N GLN A 167 -8.45 -15.26 5.22
CA GLN A 167 -8.35 -14.24 4.17
C GLN A 167 -7.80 -14.82 2.87
N ILE A 168 -8.52 -14.63 1.76
CA ILE A 168 -7.98 -14.90 0.43
C ILE A 168 -7.04 -13.74 0.09
N ALA A 169 -5.83 -14.05 -0.33
CA ALA A 169 -4.89 -13.07 -0.88
C ALA A 169 -4.58 -13.43 -2.34
N ARG A 170 -4.59 -12.44 -3.24
CA ARG A 170 -4.05 -12.61 -4.59
C ARG A 170 -2.55 -12.31 -4.58
N PRO A 171 -1.67 -13.28 -4.91
CA PRO A 171 -0.25 -12.99 -5.07
C PRO A 171 -0.05 -11.92 -6.15
N PHE A 172 0.78 -10.92 -5.85
CA PHE A 172 1.16 -9.89 -6.82
C PHE A 172 2.50 -10.25 -7.44
N GLY A 173 2.54 -10.31 -8.78
CA GLY A 173 3.74 -10.69 -9.54
C GLY A 173 3.80 -12.17 -9.93
N ASP A 174 4.76 -12.52 -10.79
CA ASP A 174 5.00 -13.91 -11.17
C ASP A 174 5.54 -14.70 -9.97
N PRO A 175 5.07 -15.94 -9.76
CA PRO A 175 5.61 -16.78 -8.69
C PRO A 175 7.09 -17.02 -8.95
N VAL A 176 7.96 -16.42 -8.12
CA VAL A 176 9.40 -16.68 -8.11
C VAL A 176 9.57 -18.15 -7.70
N LYS A 177 9.98 -19.00 -8.64
CA LYS A 177 9.95 -20.46 -8.45
C LYS A 177 11.08 -21.00 -7.57
N ASP A 178 12.09 -20.21 -7.21
CA ASP A 178 13.35 -20.72 -6.64
C ASP A 178 13.93 -19.94 -5.45
N GLU A 179 13.23 -18.97 -4.86
CA GLU A 179 13.70 -18.36 -3.60
C GLU A 179 13.15 -19.15 -2.40
N SER A 180 14.03 -19.91 -1.75
CA SER A 180 13.74 -20.54 -0.46
C SER A 180 13.97 -19.54 0.66
N PHE A 181 13.02 -19.44 1.60
CA PHE A 181 13.17 -18.62 2.79
C PHE A 181 14.33 -19.11 3.64
N THR A 182 15.14 -18.18 4.17
CA THR A 182 16.17 -18.56 5.13
C THR A 182 15.51 -19.02 6.44
N LYS A 183 16.22 -19.80 7.25
CA LYS A 183 15.71 -20.26 8.55
C LYS A 183 15.28 -19.09 9.46
N LYS A 184 15.98 -17.95 9.40
CA LYS A 184 15.61 -16.74 10.14
C LYS A 184 14.30 -16.14 9.64
N ASP A 185 14.10 -16.06 8.33
CA ASP A 185 12.87 -15.52 7.76
C ASP A 185 11.67 -16.40 8.14
N MET A 186 11.87 -17.72 8.17
CA MET A 186 10.88 -18.70 8.64
C MET A 186 10.52 -18.50 10.11
N GLU A 187 11.50 -18.28 10.99
CA GLU A 187 11.26 -18.00 12.41
C GLU A 187 10.43 -16.71 12.60
N VAL A 188 10.76 -15.66 11.83
CA VAL A 188 10.00 -14.40 11.85
C VAL A 188 8.57 -14.60 11.32
N ALA A 189 8.42 -15.36 10.25
CA ALA A 189 7.12 -15.66 9.64
C ALA A 189 6.22 -16.50 10.56
N HIS A 190 6.78 -17.50 11.25
CA HIS A 190 6.05 -18.30 12.22
C HIS A 190 5.59 -17.46 13.42
N TRP A 191 6.47 -16.63 13.97
CA TRP A 191 6.07 -15.69 15.03
C TRP A 191 4.95 -14.75 14.55
N PHE A 192 5.06 -14.23 13.33
CA PHE A 192 4.04 -13.35 12.77
C PHE A 192 2.68 -14.04 12.65
N ILE A 193 2.63 -15.28 12.16
CA ILE A 193 1.38 -16.06 12.09
C ILE A 193 0.79 -16.23 13.50
N LEU A 194 1.59 -16.71 14.46
CA LEU A 194 1.11 -17.01 15.80
C LEU A 194 0.63 -15.76 16.54
N ASN A 195 1.36 -14.65 16.43
CA ASN A 195 1.03 -13.39 17.08
C ASN A 195 -0.24 -12.72 16.53
N ASN A 196 -0.64 -13.03 15.29
CA ASN A 196 -1.85 -12.50 14.66
C ASN A 196 -3.00 -13.52 14.62
N CYS A 197 -2.83 -14.66 15.28
CA CYS A 197 -3.83 -15.73 15.34
C CYS A 197 -4.71 -15.55 16.58
N ASP A 198 -6.00 -15.31 16.38
CA ASP A 198 -6.94 -15.09 17.48
C ASP A 198 -7.04 -16.33 18.37
N GLU A 199 -6.93 -17.53 17.77
CA GLU A 199 -6.95 -18.80 18.49
C GLU A 199 -5.68 -19.02 19.34
N ALA A 200 -4.58 -18.33 19.04
CA ALA A 200 -3.33 -18.40 19.81
C ALA A 200 -3.26 -17.37 20.95
N LEU A 201 -4.16 -16.39 20.98
CA LEU A 201 -4.20 -15.32 21.97
C LEU A 201 -4.15 -15.80 23.44
N PRO A 202 -4.94 -16.80 23.89
CA PRO A 202 -4.89 -17.23 25.29
C PRO A 202 -3.51 -17.79 25.67
N TYR A 203 -2.84 -18.47 24.75
CA TYR A 203 -1.50 -19.02 24.97
C TYR A 203 -0.42 -17.93 24.97
N LEU A 204 -0.58 -16.90 24.12
CA LEU A 204 0.29 -15.73 24.14
C LEU A 204 0.22 -15.04 25.51
N GLU A 205 -0.97 -14.83 26.04
CA GLU A 205 -1.15 -14.21 27.37
C GLU A 205 -0.54 -15.08 28.48
N GLU A 206 -0.76 -16.39 28.47
CA GLU A 206 -0.18 -17.31 29.44
C GLU A 206 1.36 -17.27 29.43
N HIS A 207 1.96 -17.39 28.24
CA HIS A 207 3.41 -17.35 28.11
C HIS A 207 3.99 -15.97 28.44
N GLU A 208 3.27 -14.88 28.15
CA GLU A 208 3.71 -13.55 28.54
C GLU A 208 3.75 -13.39 30.07
N GLN A 209 2.76 -13.95 30.78
CA GLN A 209 2.74 -13.97 32.24
C GLN A 209 3.91 -14.78 32.82
N LEU A 210 4.21 -15.95 32.25
CA LEU A 210 5.37 -16.75 32.65
C LEU A 210 6.68 -15.96 32.47
N MET A 211 6.86 -15.31 31.32
CA MET A 211 8.06 -14.51 31.05
C MET A 211 8.18 -13.28 31.96
N LYS A 212 7.06 -12.66 32.37
CA LYS A 212 7.05 -11.56 33.35
C LYS A 212 7.47 -12.01 34.75
N GLN A 213 7.25 -13.27 35.10
CA GLN A 213 7.65 -13.85 36.38
C GLN A 213 9.13 -14.26 36.38
N GLU A 214 9.62 -14.83 35.28
CA GLU A 214 10.99 -15.38 35.20
C GLU A 214 12.07 -14.33 34.84
N HIS A 215 11.69 -13.22 34.22
CA HIS A 215 12.66 -12.27 33.65
C HIS A 215 12.41 -10.82 34.05
N PRO A 216 13.49 -10.00 34.19
CA PRO A 216 13.36 -8.57 34.43
C PRO A 216 12.53 -7.85 33.36
N SER A 217 11.86 -6.76 33.76
CA SER A 217 10.83 -6.04 33.00
C SER A 217 11.26 -5.54 31.61
N HIS A 218 12.56 -5.45 31.32
CA HIS A 218 13.06 -4.99 30.02
C HIS A 218 13.41 -6.12 29.04
N LEU A 219 13.49 -7.38 29.52
CA LEU A 219 13.86 -8.54 28.68
C LEU A 219 12.69 -9.45 28.34
N TYR A 220 11.59 -9.42 29.13
CA TYR A 220 10.48 -10.34 28.95
C TYR A 220 9.88 -10.26 27.54
N ALA A 221 9.71 -9.08 26.95
CA ALA A 221 9.10 -8.93 25.63
C ALA A 221 9.94 -9.59 24.51
N LYS A 222 11.27 -9.45 24.60
CA LYS A 222 12.19 -10.10 23.64
C LYS A 222 12.20 -11.62 23.83
N LYS A 223 12.27 -12.07 25.09
CA LYS A 223 12.25 -13.49 25.43
C LYS A 223 10.93 -14.17 25.06
N HIS A 224 9.81 -13.48 25.27
CA HIS A 224 8.49 -13.92 24.87
C HIS A 224 8.43 -14.18 23.37
N ARG A 225 8.85 -13.22 22.54
CA ARG A 225 8.92 -13.39 21.08
C ARG A 225 9.82 -14.56 20.65
N ASP A 226 11.00 -14.68 21.25
CA ASP A 226 12.01 -15.66 20.83
C ASP A 226 11.65 -17.10 21.25
N LEU A 227 11.01 -17.27 22.41
CA LEU A 227 10.74 -18.58 23.02
C LEU A 227 9.31 -19.07 22.83
N PHE A 228 8.36 -18.18 22.52
CA PHE A 228 6.95 -18.57 22.39
C PHE A 228 6.73 -19.67 21.34
N PRO A 229 7.30 -19.64 20.11
CA PRO A 229 7.01 -20.67 19.12
C PRO A 229 7.42 -22.09 19.58
N SER A 230 8.57 -22.22 20.25
CA SER A 230 9.05 -23.51 20.77
C SER A 230 8.28 -23.93 22.02
N TRP A 231 7.97 -23.00 22.93
CA TRP A 231 7.13 -23.25 24.09
C TRP A 231 5.72 -23.69 23.68
N PHE A 232 5.09 -22.97 22.75
CA PHE A 232 3.75 -23.27 22.25
C PHE A 232 3.71 -24.66 21.61
N HIS A 233 4.72 -25.02 20.80
CA HIS A 233 4.86 -26.36 20.26
C HIS A 233 4.91 -27.42 21.37
N ALA A 234 5.75 -27.23 22.39
CA ALA A 234 5.91 -28.18 23.48
C ALA A 234 4.64 -28.29 24.34
N HIS A 235 4.04 -27.14 24.68
CA HIS A 235 2.84 -27.04 25.50
C HIS A 235 1.65 -27.72 24.83
N VAL A 236 1.41 -27.46 23.54
CA VAL A 236 0.40 -28.16 22.75
C VAL A 236 0.75 -29.65 22.65
N SER A 237 1.98 -30.03 22.32
CA SER A 237 2.37 -31.45 22.21
C SER A 237 2.18 -32.24 23.52
N CYS A 238 2.42 -31.62 24.67
CA CYS A 238 2.19 -32.22 25.98
C CYS A 238 0.69 -32.39 26.28
N MET A 239 -0.15 -31.39 25.98
CA MET A 239 -1.61 -31.54 26.09
C MET A 239 -2.18 -32.64 25.17
N TRP A 240 -1.56 -32.87 24.01
CA TRP A 240 -1.94 -33.94 23.08
C TRP A 240 -1.64 -35.34 23.61
N PHE A 241 -0.68 -35.50 24.52
CA PHE A 241 -0.36 -36.81 25.12
C PHE A 241 -1.41 -37.25 26.16
N GLU A 242 -2.23 -36.33 26.69
CA GLU A 242 -3.28 -36.64 27.66
C GLU A 242 -4.68 -36.88 27.04
N LEU A 243 -4.92 -36.55 25.77
CA LEU A 243 -6.24 -36.65 25.13
C LEU A 243 -6.20 -37.38 23.77
N SER A 244 -6.20 -38.71 23.80
CA SER A 244 -6.26 -39.57 22.60
C SER A 244 -7.64 -39.69 21.93
N ILE A 245 -8.47 -38.62 21.86
CA ILE A 245 -9.81 -38.70 21.21
C ILE A 245 -10.17 -37.49 20.29
N PHE A 246 -9.25 -36.71 19.72
CA PHE A 246 -9.63 -35.76 18.65
C PHE A 246 -8.54 -35.58 17.58
N SER A 247 -8.34 -36.63 16.78
CA SER A 247 -7.28 -36.77 15.78
C SER A 247 -7.35 -35.86 14.55
N ASN A 248 -8.30 -34.91 14.43
CA ASN A 248 -8.58 -34.24 13.15
C ASN A 248 -8.55 -32.70 13.13
N LEU A 249 -8.03 -32.01 14.16
CA LEU A 249 -8.07 -30.54 14.21
C LEU A 249 -6.74 -29.78 13.97
N PHE A 250 -5.56 -30.33 14.29
CA PHE A 250 -4.29 -29.55 14.31
C PHE A 250 -3.21 -29.95 13.29
N MET A 251 -3.40 -31.06 12.58
CA MET A 251 -2.47 -31.53 11.53
C MET A 251 -2.13 -30.51 10.42
N PRO A 252 -2.99 -29.53 10.03
CA PRO A 252 -2.63 -28.58 8.97
C PRO A 252 -1.51 -27.60 9.35
N VAL A 253 -1.41 -27.21 10.63
CA VAL A 253 -0.42 -26.21 11.09
C VAL A 253 0.99 -26.82 11.14
N PHE A 254 1.10 -28.09 11.54
CA PHE A 254 2.39 -28.78 11.66
C PHE A 254 2.84 -29.50 10.38
N LYS A 255 1.94 -29.80 9.43
CA LYS A 255 2.36 -30.32 8.10
C LYS A 255 3.17 -29.33 7.26
N PHE A 256 3.23 -28.06 7.65
CA PHE A 256 4.12 -27.07 7.04
C PHE A 256 5.61 -27.35 7.32
N GLY A 257 5.94 -28.30 8.21
CA GLY A 257 7.31 -28.63 8.60
C GLY A 257 8.15 -29.48 7.63
N TYR A 258 7.61 -29.96 6.49
CA TYR A 258 8.39 -30.85 5.59
C TYR A 258 8.27 -30.58 4.09
N THR A 259 7.72 -29.45 3.67
CA THR A 259 7.78 -29.02 2.27
C THR A 259 8.26 -27.59 2.19
N ASN A 260 9.43 -27.39 1.56
CA ASN A 260 10.13 -26.12 1.31
C ASN A 260 9.35 -25.11 0.43
N LYS A 261 8.03 -25.01 0.58
CA LYS A 261 7.16 -24.13 -0.19
C LYS A 261 6.16 -23.46 0.73
N LEU A 262 6.64 -22.45 1.46
CA LEU A 262 5.78 -21.39 1.98
C LEU A 262 5.74 -20.30 0.92
N THR A 263 4.59 -20.12 0.26
CA THR A 263 4.35 -18.95 -0.57
C THR A 263 3.81 -17.85 0.34
N PHE A 264 4.69 -17.07 0.95
CA PHE A 264 4.27 -15.89 1.71
C PHE A 264 4.03 -14.72 0.76
N CYS A 265 2.77 -14.31 0.61
CA CYS A 265 2.42 -13.04 0.00
C CYS A 265 2.59 -11.94 1.05
N ILE A 266 3.61 -11.10 0.88
CA ILE A 266 3.75 -9.87 1.64
C ILE A 266 2.69 -8.90 1.12
N CYS A 267 1.51 -8.91 1.74
CA CYS A 267 0.51 -7.87 1.54
C CYS A 267 0.97 -6.60 2.27
N TYR A 268 1.58 -5.67 1.53
CA TYR A 268 1.65 -4.28 1.97
C TYR A 268 0.21 -3.75 2.05
N ILE A 269 -0.29 -3.59 3.27
CA ILE A 269 -1.55 -2.88 3.55
C ILE A 269 -1.36 -1.44 3.08
N ARG A 270 -2.26 -0.99 2.19
CA ARG A 270 -2.27 0.35 1.58
C ARG A 270 -3.40 1.19 2.18
#